data_AF-A0A433ELP5-F1
#
_entry.id   AF-A0A433ELP5-F1
#
_cell.length_a   1.000
_cell.length_b   1.000
_cell.length_c   1.000
_cell.angle_alpha   90.00
_cell.angle_beta   90.00
_cell.angle_gamma   90.00
#
_symmetry.space_group_name_H-M   'P 1'
#
loop_
_entity.id
_entity.type
_entity.pdbx_description
1 polymer ?
#
loop_
_entity_poly.entity_id
_entity_poly.type
_entity_poly.pdbx_seq_one_letter_code
_entity_poly.pdbx_strand_id
1 'polypeptide(L)'
;MKPIFLILLLGLCACAPSPEDLANVASQQFRERGETEETWLHDGELHFSTALEWQKASFQNKRATSSDFLLALDEQGRLAIDISDNRNLKIHSEELTRKLNKQFEIIGPAVENNKKFANQLISDAVVLIASQNGWLKNA
;
A
#
# COMPACT_ATOMS: atom_id res chain seq x y z
N MET A 1 -5.43 40.63 -34.15
CA MET A 1 -5.60 39.15 -34.16
C MET A 1 -5.18 38.63 -32.79
N LYS A 2 -6.09 38.04 -32.02
CA LYS A 2 -5.81 37.44 -30.70
C LYS A 2 -6.12 35.95 -30.80
N PRO A 3 -5.21 35.02 -30.46
CA PRO A 3 -5.60 33.63 -30.32
C PRO A 3 -6.28 33.45 -28.96
N ILE A 4 -7.54 33.03 -29.03
CA ILE A 4 -8.32 32.51 -27.91
C ILE A 4 -7.80 31.09 -27.65
N PHE A 5 -7.18 30.86 -26.49
CA PHE A 5 -6.91 29.50 -26.02
C PHE A 5 -8.11 29.01 -25.21
N LEU A 6 -8.99 28.29 -25.92
CA LEU A 6 -9.96 27.38 -25.35
C LEU A 6 -9.19 26.11 -24.95
N ILE A 7 -9.03 25.86 -23.65
CA ILE A 7 -8.68 24.51 -23.16
C ILE A 7 -9.92 23.97 -22.47
N LEU A 8 -10.54 23.06 -23.22
CA LEU A 8 -11.61 22.17 -22.82
C LEU A 8 -10.98 20.90 -22.25
N LEU A 9 -11.68 20.28 -21.29
CA LEU A 9 -11.57 18.89 -20.81
C LEU A 9 -10.42 18.54 -19.85
N LEU A 10 -10.79 18.13 -18.64
CA LEU A 10 -11.08 16.72 -18.37
C LEU A 10 -11.95 16.64 -17.11
N GLY A 11 -13.15 16.08 -17.26
CA GLY A 11 -13.98 15.68 -16.13
C GLY A 11 -13.26 14.56 -15.40
N LEU A 12 -12.89 14.82 -14.14
CA LEU A 12 -12.45 13.80 -13.21
C LEU A 12 -13.67 12.91 -12.91
N CYS A 13 -13.81 11.83 -13.67
CA CYS A 13 -14.46 10.64 -13.14
C CYS A 13 -13.62 10.22 -11.92
N ALA A 14 -14.06 10.59 -10.73
CA ALA A 14 -13.56 10.03 -9.49
C ALA A 14 -14.03 8.56 -9.41
N CYS A 15 -13.45 7.70 -10.24
CA CYS A 15 -13.44 6.29 -9.98
C CYS A 15 -12.51 6.08 -8.80
N ALA A 16 -13.01 5.52 -7.70
CA ALA A 16 -12.15 5.10 -6.61
C ALA A 16 -11.06 4.18 -7.20
N PRO A 17 -9.77 4.49 -7.00
CA PRO A 17 -8.69 3.74 -7.64
C PRO A 17 -8.73 2.29 -7.16
N SER A 18 -8.48 1.38 -8.11
CA SER A 18 -8.49 -0.05 -7.85
C SER A 18 -7.27 -0.45 -6.98
N PRO A 19 -7.30 -1.61 -6.31
CA PRO A 19 -6.12 -2.14 -5.60
C PRO A 19 -4.88 -2.34 -6.48
N GLU A 20 -5.06 -2.56 -7.79
CA GLU A 20 -3.98 -2.61 -8.78
C GLU A 20 -3.33 -1.23 -8.96
N ASP A 21 -4.14 -0.17 -9.07
CA ASP A 21 -3.62 1.20 -9.14
C ASP A 21 -2.85 1.56 -7.87
N LEU A 22 -3.31 1.10 -6.71
CA LEU A 22 -2.61 1.30 -5.44
C LEU A 22 -1.24 0.59 -5.43
N ALA A 23 -1.16 -0.66 -5.87
CA ALA A 23 0.10 -1.39 -5.98
C ALA A 23 1.09 -0.71 -6.93
N ASN A 24 0.59 -0.18 -8.06
CA ASN A 24 1.39 0.56 -9.02
C ASN A 24 1.99 1.83 -8.41
N VAL A 25 1.17 2.64 -7.73
CA VAL A 25 1.65 3.88 -7.07
C VAL A 25 2.67 3.57 -5.99
N ALA A 26 2.42 2.55 -5.14
CA ALA A 26 3.38 2.14 -4.11
C ALA A 26 4.73 1.70 -4.71
N SER A 27 4.69 0.95 -5.81
CA SER A 27 5.92 0.54 -6.52
C SER A 27 6.66 1.72 -7.16
N GLN A 28 5.95 2.73 -7.68
CA GLN A 28 6.55 3.95 -8.24
C GLN A 28 7.23 4.79 -7.16
N GLN A 29 6.57 4.98 -6.02
CA GLN A 29 7.13 5.72 -4.89
C GLN A 29 8.46 5.12 -4.40
N PHE A 30 8.55 3.79 -4.35
CA PHE A 30 9.82 3.10 -4.05
C PHE A 30 10.93 3.52 -5.03
N ARG A 31 10.64 3.50 -6.33
CA ARG A 31 11.63 3.85 -7.38
C ARG A 31 12.09 5.31 -7.30
N GLU A 32 11.20 6.21 -6.90
CA GLU A 32 11.48 7.66 -6.88
C GLU A 32 12.21 8.12 -5.62
N ARG A 33 11.99 7.47 -4.46
CA ARG A 33 12.57 7.95 -3.21
C ARG A 33 14.08 7.79 -3.11
N GLY A 34 14.69 6.81 -3.79
CA GLY A 34 16.13 6.57 -3.73
C GLY A 34 16.67 6.37 -2.30
N GLU A 35 17.96 6.05 -2.16
CA GLU A 35 18.59 5.74 -0.88
C GLU A 35 18.62 6.97 0.08
N THR A 36 17.59 7.19 0.89
CA THR A 36 17.67 8.04 2.09
C THR A 36 18.10 7.21 3.30
N GLU A 37 18.80 7.78 4.29
CA GLU A 37 19.52 7.03 5.35
C GLU A 37 18.70 6.07 6.25
N GLU A 38 17.36 6.07 6.17
CA GLU A 38 16.50 5.25 7.04
C GLU A 38 16.28 3.82 6.49
N THR A 39 17.17 2.90 6.90
CA THR A 39 17.17 1.47 6.52
C THR A 39 15.86 0.71 6.72
N TRP A 40 14.94 1.22 7.53
CA TRP A 40 13.66 0.56 7.80
C TRP A 40 12.57 0.86 6.76
N LEU A 41 12.74 1.93 5.99
CA LEU A 41 11.81 2.41 4.95
C LEU A 41 12.11 1.78 3.58
N HIS A 42 13.26 1.13 3.43
CA HIS A 42 13.74 0.57 2.16
C HIS A 42 13.52 -0.94 2.03
N ASP A 43 13.63 -1.42 0.79
CA ASP A 43 13.56 -2.82 0.38
C ASP A 43 12.15 -3.45 0.45
N GLY A 44 11.12 -2.65 0.21
CA GLY A 44 9.77 -3.15 -0.05
C GLY A 44 9.69 -3.73 -1.46
N GLU A 45 9.29 -5.00 -1.59
CA GLU A 45 9.25 -5.68 -2.89
C GLU A 45 7.93 -6.43 -3.14
N LEU A 46 6.97 -6.33 -2.21
CA LEU A 46 5.77 -7.17 -2.22
C LEU A 46 4.54 -6.46 -2.81
N HIS A 47 4.72 -5.35 -3.54
CA HIS A 47 3.61 -4.49 -3.99
C HIS A 47 2.56 -5.22 -4.84
N PHE A 48 2.99 -6.19 -5.65
CA PHE A 48 2.14 -7.01 -6.52
C PHE A 48 2.01 -8.46 -6.05
N SER A 49 2.51 -8.76 -4.85
CA SER A 49 2.61 -10.14 -4.39
C SER A 49 1.34 -10.61 -3.69
N THR A 50 1.24 -11.93 -3.53
CA THR A 50 0.16 -12.57 -2.77
C THR A 50 0.49 -12.71 -1.29
N ALA A 51 -0.50 -13.09 -0.51
CA ALA A 51 -0.35 -13.47 0.89
C ALA A 51 0.68 -14.61 1.11
N LEU A 52 0.91 -15.50 0.13
CA LEU A 52 1.91 -16.56 0.25
C LEU A 52 3.35 -16.02 0.22
N GLU A 53 3.63 -15.05 -0.64
CA GLU A 53 4.92 -14.35 -0.66
C GLU A 53 5.09 -13.51 0.60
N TRP A 54 4.02 -12.85 1.06
CA TRP A 54 4.03 -12.15 2.35
C TRP A 54 4.45 -13.09 3.48
N GLN A 55 3.86 -14.28 3.59
CA GLN A 55 4.20 -15.23 4.65
C GLN A 55 5.70 -15.59 4.70
N LYS A 56 6.37 -15.64 3.55
CA LYS A 56 7.80 -16.00 3.41
C LYS A 56 8.75 -14.81 3.60
N ALA A 57 8.27 -13.59 3.42
CA ALA A 57 9.10 -12.40 3.44
C ALA A 57 9.64 -12.05 4.84
N SER A 58 10.79 -11.38 4.87
CA SER A 58 11.38 -10.84 6.09
C SER A 58 10.48 -9.75 6.68
N PHE A 59 10.58 -9.53 7.99
CA PHE A 59 9.84 -8.46 8.65
C PHE A 59 10.23 -7.07 8.09
N GLN A 60 11.48 -6.88 7.70
CA GLN A 60 11.95 -5.62 7.10
C GLN A 60 11.23 -5.33 5.78
N ASN A 61 11.22 -6.28 4.84
CA ASN A 61 10.54 -6.11 3.54
C ASN A 61 9.03 -5.87 3.73
N LYS A 62 8.39 -6.58 4.66
CA LYS A 62 6.97 -6.37 5.01
C LYS A 62 6.70 -4.95 5.51
N ARG A 63 7.54 -4.43 6.39
CA ARG A 63 7.38 -3.08 6.94
C ARG A 63 7.66 -2.01 5.90
N ALA A 64 8.70 -2.18 5.08
CA ALA A 64 8.99 -1.29 3.97
C ALA A 64 7.82 -1.25 2.98
N THR A 65 7.34 -2.41 2.53
CA THR A 65 6.15 -2.51 1.67
C THR A 65 4.92 -1.86 2.31
N SER A 66 4.69 -2.04 3.61
CA SER A 66 3.59 -1.37 4.32
C SER A 66 3.71 0.15 4.30
N SER A 67 4.93 0.67 4.37
CA SER A 67 5.20 2.10 4.30
C SER A 67 4.87 2.64 2.92
N ASP A 68 5.32 1.96 1.86
CA ASP A 68 5.01 2.33 0.47
C ASP A 68 3.50 2.38 0.23
N PHE A 69 2.75 1.42 0.77
CA PHE A 69 1.30 1.43 0.65
C PHE A 69 0.62 2.61 1.38
N LEU A 70 1.09 2.97 2.58
CA LEU A 70 0.55 4.11 3.32
C LEU A 70 0.85 5.44 2.60
N LEU A 71 2.07 5.57 2.10
CA LEU A 71 2.50 6.72 1.31
C LEU A 71 1.72 6.83 -0.01
N ALA A 72 1.42 5.70 -0.66
CA ALA A 72 0.61 5.68 -1.87
C ALA A 72 -0.84 6.10 -1.60
N LEU A 73 -1.41 5.67 -0.48
CA LEU A 73 -2.74 6.10 -0.04
C LEU A 73 -2.78 7.60 0.29
N ASP A 74 -1.71 8.14 0.89
CA ASP A 74 -1.58 9.57 1.18
C ASP A 74 -1.43 10.41 -0.10
N GLU A 75 -0.60 9.97 -1.04
CA GLU A 75 -0.44 10.62 -2.35
C GLU A 75 -1.75 10.64 -3.14
N GLN A 76 -2.53 9.56 -3.09
CA GLN A 76 -3.87 9.51 -3.66
C GLN A 76 -4.88 10.41 -2.92
N GLY A 77 -4.47 11.07 -1.83
CA GLY A 77 -5.32 11.93 -1.01
C GLY A 77 -6.34 11.16 -0.17
N ARG A 78 -6.18 9.85 -0.01
CA ARG A 78 -7.16 8.94 0.62
C ARG A 78 -6.92 8.71 2.10
N LEU A 79 -5.74 9.00 2.61
CA LEU A 79 -5.37 8.72 3.99
C LEU A 79 -5.89 9.83 4.94
N ALA A 80 -6.57 9.45 6.02
CA ALA A 80 -7.07 10.36 7.06
C ALA A 80 -6.11 10.53 8.24
N ILE A 81 -5.20 9.57 8.43
CA ILE A 81 -4.15 9.63 9.45
C ILE A 81 -2.98 10.49 8.94
N ASP A 82 -2.28 11.14 9.86
CA ASP A 82 -1.09 11.93 9.54
C ASP A 82 0.14 11.01 9.49
N ILE A 83 0.79 10.97 8.33
CA ILE A 83 2.06 10.26 8.11
C ILE A 83 3.16 11.19 7.58
N SER A 84 3.00 12.50 7.76
CA SER A 84 3.89 13.52 7.19
C SER A 84 5.32 13.47 7.73
N ASP A 85 5.52 12.90 8.91
CA ASP A 85 6.84 12.65 9.50
C ASP A 85 7.18 11.16 9.59
N ASN A 86 8.49 10.87 9.56
CA ASN A 86 9.01 9.50 9.56
C ASN A 86 8.62 8.69 10.79
N ARG A 87 8.41 9.32 11.96
CA ARG A 87 8.02 8.61 13.18
C ARG A 87 6.59 8.11 13.05
N ASN A 88 5.66 8.96 12.62
CA ASN A 88 4.27 8.58 12.42
C ASN A 88 4.11 7.55 11.30
N LEU A 89 4.79 7.76 10.17
CA LEU A 89 4.87 6.75 9.10
C LEU A 89 5.32 5.40 9.67
N LYS A 90 6.42 5.36 10.43
CA LYS A 90 6.94 4.12 11.00
C LYS A 90 5.94 3.40 11.90
N ILE A 91 5.29 4.14 12.80
CA ILE A 91 4.29 3.58 13.74
C ILE A 91 3.17 2.92 12.95
N HIS A 92 2.62 3.61 11.94
CA HIS A 92 1.54 3.10 11.13
C HIS A 92 1.98 1.96 10.21
N SER A 93 3.18 1.99 9.64
CA SER A 93 3.75 0.90 8.85
C SER A 93 3.91 -0.38 9.67
N GLU A 94 4.40 -0.26 10.91
CA GLU A 94 4.54 -1.40 11.82
C GLU A 94 3.16 -1.93 12.25
N GLU A 95 2.19 -1.05 12.46
CA GLU A 95 0.81 -1.47 12.74
C GLU A 95 0.17 -2.20 11.55
N LEU A 96 0.27 -1.66 10.34
CA LEU A 96 -0.21 -2.30 9.12
C LEU A 96 0.45 -3.66 8.92
N THR A 97 1.77 -3.74 9.12
CA THR A 97 2.54 -5.00 9.05
C THR A 97 2.00 -6.05 10.03
N ARG A 98 1.71 -5.66 11.28
CA ARG A 98 1.14 -6.59 12.28
C ARG A 98 -0.25 -7.08 11.86
N LYS A 99 -1.10 -6.20 11.35
CA LYS A 99 -2.45 -6.56 10.90
C LYS A 99 -2.42 -7.48 9.67
N LEU A 100 -1.55 -7.20 8.70
CA LEU A 100 -1.32 -8.07 7.54
C LEU A 100 -0.74 -9.43 7.95
N ASN A 101 0.23 -9.46 8.87
CA ASN A 101 0.74 -10.72 9.42
C ASN A 101 -0.35 -11.55 10.09
N LYS A 102 -1.30 -10.91 10.78
CA LYS A 102 -2.42 -11.61 11.38
C LYS A 102 -3.43 -12.11 10.33
N GLN A 103 -3.74 -11.28 9.34
CA GLN A 103 -4.64 -11.62 8.24
C GLN A 103 -4.11 -12.81 7.42
N PHE A 104 -2.79 -12.85 7.20
CA PHE A 104 -2.10 -13.85 6.40
C PHE A 104 -1.35 -14.89 7.25
N GLU A 105 -1.80 -15.14 8.48
CA GLU A 105 -1.19 -16.15 9.35
C GLU A 105 -1.21 -17.53 8.65
N ILE A 106 -0.07 -18.24 8.68
CA ILE A 106 0.04 -19.57 8.07
C ILE A 106 -0.96 -20.51 8.75
N ILE A 107 -1.77 -21.20 7.96
CA ILE A 107 -2.73 -22.18 8.48
C ILE A 107 -2.42 -23.59 7.99
N GLY A 108 -2.48 -24.55 8.91
CA GLY A 108 -2.45 -25.97 8.57
C GLY A 108 -1.26 -26.40 7.71
N PRO A 109 -1.41 -27.50 6.95
CA PRO A 109 -0.41 -27.95 5.98
C PRO A 109 -0.28 -27.01 4.78
N ALA A 110 0.86 -27.08 4.08
CA ALA A 110 1.16 -26.21 2.94
C ALA A 110 0.08 -26.20 1.84
N VAL A 111 -0.58 -27.33 1.58
CA VAL A 111 -1.66 -27.44 0.58
C VAL A 111 -2.89 -26.62 1.00
N GLU A 112 -3.26 -26.66 2.27
CA GLU A 112 -4.40 -25.91 2.81
C GLU A 112 -4.10 -24.40 2.82
N ASN A 113 -2.91 -24.03 3.28
CA ASN A 113 -2.44 -22.65 3.27
C ASN A 113 -2.44 -22.07 1.84
N ASN A 114 -1.90 -22.82 0.88
CA ASN A 114 -1.88 -22.44 -0.53
C ASN A 114 -3.30 -22.20 -1.06
N LYS A 115 -4.22 -23.16 -0.84
CA LYS A 115 -5.62 -23.05 -1.26
C LYS A 115 -6.30 -21.77 -0.72
N LYS A 116 -5.98 -21.34 0.50
CA LYS A 116 -6.58 -20.15 1.10
C LYS A 116 -5.99 -18.85 0.56
N PHE A 117 -4.68 -18.78 0.37
CA PHE A 117 -3.94 -17.52 0.25
C PHE A 117 -3.35 -17.23 -1.13
N ALA A 118 -3.29 -18.20 -2.04
CA ALA A 118 -2.66 -18.03 -3.37
C ALA A 118 -3.23 -16.91 -4.24
N ASN A 119 -4.50 -16.56 -4.03
CA ASN A 119 -5.18 -15.54 -4.84
C ASN A 119 -5.50 -14.27 -4.04
N GLN A 120 -4.97 -14.14 -2.81
CA GLN A 120 -5.18 -12.95 -1.99
C GLN A 120 -4.01 -11.99 -2.20
N LEU A 121 -4.27 -10.86 -2.87
CA LEU A 121 -3.27 -9.81 -3.05
C LEU A 121 -3.08 -9.03 -1.75
N ILE A 122 -1.85 -8.57 -1.53
CA ILE A 122 -1.53 -7.73 -0.37
C ILE A 122 -2.25 -6.37 -0.47
N SER A 123 -2.32 -5.78 -1.66
CA SER A 123 -2.98 -4.48 -1.89
C SER A 123 -4.47 -4.48 -1.52
N ASP A 124 -5.18 -5.56 -1.82
CA ASP A 124 -6.59 -5.74 -1.41
C ASP A 124 -6.73 -5.71 0.11
N ALA A 125 -5.86 -6.47 0.80
CA ALA A 125 -5.88 -6.54 2.26
C ALA A 125 -5.48 -5.21 2.91
N VAL A 126 -4.55 -4.45 2.30
CA VAL A 126 -4.20 -3.10 2.74
C VAL A 126 -5.41 -2.18 2.73
N VAL A 127 -6.16 -2.12 1.62
CA VAL A 127 -7.36 -1.28 1.51
C VAL A 127 -8.41 -1.70 2.54
N LEU A 128 -8.63 -3.01 2.70
CA LEU A 128 -9.56 -3.55 3.70
C LEU A 128 -9.16 -3.15 5.12
N ILE A 129 -7.89 -3.36 5.49
CA ILE A 129 -7.37 -3.04 6.82
C ILE A 129 -7.44 -1.52 7.06
N ALA A 130 -7.00 -0.69 6.11
CA ALA A 130 -7.05 0.76 6.25
C ALA A 130 -8.49 1.25 6.45
N SER A 131 -9.46 0.68 5.71
CA SER A 131 -10.87 0.97 5.88
C SER A 131 -11.39 0.57 7.27
N GLN A 132 -11.09 -0.65 7.71
CA GLN A 132 -11.56 -1.16 9.02
C GLN A 132 -10.99 -0.39 10.21
N ASN A 133 -9.83 0.25 10.05
CA ASN A 133 -9.17 1.02 11.09
C ASN A 133 -9.49 2.52 11.02
N GLY A 134 -10.37 2.96 10.11
CA GLY A 134 -10.72 4.37 9.94
C GLY A 134 -9.55 5.22 9.44
N TRP A 135 -8.59 4.60 8.75
CA TRP A 135 -7.43 5.32 8.19
C TRP A 135 -7.71 5.94 6.83
N LEU A 136 -8.82 5.60 6.21
CA LEU A 136 -9.25 6.19 4.94
C LEU A 136 -10.19 7.36 5.21
N LYS A 137 -10.07 8.43 4.42
CA LYS A 137 -11.04 9.52 4.40
C LYS A 137 -12.39 8.95 3.96
N ASN A 138 -13.47 9.48 4.54
CA ASN A 138 -14.82 9.18 4.07
C ASN A 138 -14.95 9.67 2.63
N ALA A 139 -15.37 8.78 1.73
CA ALA A 139 -15.68 9.11 0.34
C ALA A 139 -16.92 10.02 0.25
#